data_AF-A0A399Z2M2-F1
#
_entry.id   AF-A0A399Z2M2-F1
#
_cell.length_a   1.000
_cell.length_b   1.000
_cell.length_c   1.000
_cell.angle_alpha   90.00
_cell.angle_beta   90.00
_cell.angle_gamma   90.00
#
_symmetry.space_group_name_H-M   'P 1'
#
loop_
_entity.id
_entity.type
_entity.pdbx_description
1 polymer ?
#
loop_
_entity_poly.entity_id
_entity_poly.type
_entity_poly.pdbx_seq_one_letter_code
_entity_poly.pdbx_strand_id
1 'polypeptide(L)'
;MPQSNEGLLLLIGALFLLLGLLGGGFEISSIKLPPVGKFTRGFALVIGVMVFGLGLLRLASPVPAIATPTAPSPTVTLTTVPPSPVPPSPVPPSPIPSPQASSPTQPAPIVLPEITALPINAKIHDVSLAYNVIRFEKKGMLIHVKFSISGMQAQEGHATAYFYDQDGNPLMDQNGAYAASDGAVAVDVLFTPSYPITQYDDLELFLPYDELELDAGTYNLKLHVEIWESAHPENPALAVSPEINFYLEK
;
A
#
# COMPACT_ATOMS: atom_id res chain seq x y z
N MET A 1 4.66 17.32 16.56
CA MET A 1 3.25 17.37 16.11
C MET A 1 2.72 15.95 16.25
N PRO A 2 1.66 15.70 17.03
CA PRO A 2 1.09 14.35 17.13
C PRO A 2 0.73 13.87 15.72
N GLN A 3 1.04 12.61 15.40
CA GLN A 3 0.66 12.06 14.10
C GLN A 3 -0.87 12.07 13.97
N SER A 4 -1.38 12.19 12.75
CA SER A 4 -2.80 12.47 12.46
C SER A 4 -3.79 11.48 13.11
N ASN A 5 -3.34 10.27 13.42
CA ASN A 5 -4.10 9.22 14.10
C ASN A 5 -4.09 9.35 15.64
N GLU A 6 -2.98 9.75 16.25
CA GLU A 6 -2.85 9.93 17.71
C GLU A 6 -3.67 11.13 18.21
N GLY A 7 -3.62 12.23 17.48
CA GLY A 7 -4.44 13.42 17.78
C GLY A 7 -5.94 13.12 17.68
N LEU A 8 -6.34 12.26 16.75
CA LEU A 8 -7.73 11.86 16.55
C LEU A 8 -8.25 10.99 17.71
N LEU A 9 -7.45 10.04 18.20
CA LEU A 9 -7.82 9.21 19.35
C LEU A 9 -8.02 10.01 20.63
N LEU A 10 -7.14 10.99 20.89
CA LEU A 10 -7.29 11.88 22.06
C LEU A 10 -8.55 12.76 21.93
N LEU A 11 -8.85 13.27 20.74
CA LEU A 11 -10.02 14.13 20.50
C LEU A 11 -11.34 13.35 20.62
N ILE A 12 -11.40 12.15 20.04
CA ILE A 12 -12.57 11.27 20.16
C ILE A 12 -12.76 10.81 21.61
N GLY A 13 -11.69 10.35 22.28
CA GLY A 13 -11.73 9.94 23.68
C GLY A 13 -12.21 11.06 24.62
N ALA A 14 -11.70 12.28 24.41
CA ALA A 14 -12.15 13.47 25.15
C ALA A 14 -13.63 13.80 24.89
N LEU A 15 -14.10 13.68 23.64
CA LEU A 15 -15.51 13.89 23.29
C LEU A 15 -16.44 12.91 24.02
N PHE A 16 -16.08 11.62 24.06
CA PHE A 16 -16.88 10.59 24.76
C PHE A 16 -16.87 10.78 26.28
N LEU A 17 -15.73 11.18 26.86
CA LEU A 17 -15.65 11.56 28.28
C LEU A 17 -16.59 12.74 28.59
N LEU A 18 -16.58 13.76 27.72
CA LEU A 18 -17.40 14.96 27.89
C LEU A 18 -18.89 14.62 27.76
N LEU A 19 -19.27 13.77 26.80
CA LEU A 19 -20.64 13.27 26.65
C LEU A 19 -21.09 12.42 27.85
N GLY A 20 -20.22 11.56 28.38
CA GLY A 20 -20.49 10.74 29.55
C GLY A 20 -20.65 11.56 30.84
N LEU A 21 -19.77 12.54 31.06
CA LEU A 21 -19.78 13.41 32.23
C LEU A 21 -20.92 14.44 32.19
N LEU A 22 -21.06 15.20 31.11
CA LEU A 22 -22.07 16.26 31.01
C LEU A 22 -23.47 15.70 30.75
N GLY A 23 -23.59 14.49 30.22
CA GLY A 23 -24.87 13.81 30.06
C GLY A 23 -25.87 14.58 29.21
N GLY A 24 -25.65 14.57 27.88
CA GLY A 24 -26.60 15.00 26.83
C GLY A 24 -27.79 15.84 27.29
N GLY A 25 -27.51 17.08 27.67
CA GLY A 25 -28.49 18.07 28.14
C GLY A 25 -27.96 19.48 27.90
N PHE A 26 -27.38 19.71 26.73
CA PHE A 26 -26.94 21.04 26.30
C PHE A 26 -28.12 21.68 25.56
N GLU A 27 -28.88 22.55 26.23
CA GLU A 27 -29.86 23.41 25.56
C GLU A 27 -29.11 24.48 24.77
N ILE A 28 -28.73 24.16 23.54
CA ILE A 28 -28.46 25.18 22.53
C ILE A 28 -29.86 25.59 22.05
N SER A 29 -30.23 26.87 22.18
CA SER A 29 -31.62 27.40 22.21
C SER A 29 -32.54 27.12 21.00
N SER A 30 -32.24 26.17 20.13
CA SER A 30 -33.08 25.77 19.00
C SER A 30 -33.07 24.26 18.67
N ILE A 31 -32.30 23.42 19.38
CA ILE A 31 -32.20 21.98 19.08
C ILE A 31 -32.49 21.16 20.34
N LYS A 32 -33.71 20.59 20.43
CA LYS A 32 -34.09 19.63 21.46
C LYS A 32 -33.50 18.26 21.13
N LEU A 33 -32.35 17.93 21.71
CA LEU A 33 -31.84 16.56 21.70
C LEU A 33 -32.59 15.71 22.74
N PRO A 34 -32.99 14.48 22.40
CA PRO A 34 -33.66 13.59 23.34
C PRO A 34 -32.73 13.23 24.52
N PRO A 35 -33.29 13.06 25.73
CA PRO A 35 -32.49 12.70 26.90
C PRO A 35 -31.83 11.34 26.70
N VAL A 36 -30.51 11.28 26.84
CA VAL A 36 -29.77 10.02 26.79
C VAL A 36 -29.95 9.25 28.10
N GLY A 37 -30.27 7.96 27.98
CA GLY A 37 -30.50 7.07 29.11
C GLY A 37 -29.26 6.92 30.00
N LYS A 38 -29.47 6.67 31.30
CA LYS A 38 -28.39 6.48 32.29
C LYS A 38 -27.38 5.38 31.89
N PHE A 39 -27.86 4.32 31.23
CA PHE A 39 -27.01 3.26 30.70
C PHE A 39 -26.07 3.74 29.58
N THR A 40 -26.59 4.54 28.64
CA THR A 40 -25.81 5.11 27.54
C THR A 40 -24.70 6.02 28.07
N ARG A 41 -24.98 6.77 29.15
CA ARG A 41 -23.97 7.63 29.80
C ARG A 41 -22.85 6.84 30.45
N GLY A 42 -23.18 5.76 31.15
CA GLY A 42 -22.20 4.87 31.76
C GLY A 42 -21.29 4.24 30.70
N PHE A 43 -21.87 3.75 29.61
CA PHE A 43 -21.13 3.14 28.51
C PHE A 43 -20.19 4.14 27.80
N ALA A 44 -20.67 5.34 27.50
CA ALA A 44 -19.87 6.40 26.89
C ALA A 44 -18.69 6.83 27.77
N LEU A 45 -18.88 6.88 29.09
CA LEU A 45 -17.81 7.22 30.03
C LEU A 45 -16.73 6.13 30.06
N VAL A 46 -17.11 4.85 30.09
CA VAL A 46 -16.15 3.72 30.10
C VAL A 46 -15.33 3.70 28.81
N ILE A 47 -15.98 3.85 27.65
CA ILE A 47 -15.30 3.93 26.35
C ILE A 47 -14.36 5.14 26.32
N GLY A 48 -14.83 6.31 26.76
CA GLY A 48 -14.03 7.53 26.79
C GLY A 48 -12.76 7.38 27.63
N VAL A 49 -12.86 6.79 28.84
CA VAL A 49 -11.69 6.50 29.70
C VAL A 49 -10.71 5.55 29.02
N MET A 50 -11.23 4.48 28.39
CA MET A 50 -10.40 3.47 27.75
C MET A 50 -9.64 4.03 26.54
N VAL A 51 -10.31 4.75 25.64
CA VAL A 51 -9.70 5.36 24.44
C VAL A 51 -8.73 6.47 24.82
N PHE A 52 -9.10 7.33 25.77
CA PHE A 52 -8.23 8.42 26.23
C PHE A 52 -6.97 7.90 26.96
N GLY A 53 -7.13 6.87 27.79
CA GLY A 53 -6.01 6.19 28.45
C GLY A 53 -5.05 5.53 27.47
N LEU A 54 -5.57 4.89 26.42
CA LEU A 54 -4.75 4.30 25.35
C LEU A 54 -3.95 5.38 24.60
N GLY A 55 -4.57 6.53 24.32
CA GLY A 55 -3.89 7.69 23.72
C GLY A 55 -2.75 8.23 24.60
N LEU A 56 -2.98 8.38 25.91
CA LEU A 56 -1.94 8.83 26.85
C LEU A 56 -0.79 7.85 26.99
N LEU A 57 -1.07 6.53 27.02
CA LEU A 57 -0.05 5.49 27.11
C LEU A 57 0.89 5.50 25.89
N ARG A 58 0.35 5.79 24.70
CA ARG A 58 1.14 5.91 23.47
C ARG A 58 1.99 7.19 23.46
N LEU A 59 1.51 8.30 24.02
CA LEU A 59 2.31 9.53 24.19
C LEU A 59 3.49 9.36 25.16
N ALA A 60 3.37 8.46 26.13
CA ALA A 60 4.40 8.22 27.15
C ALA A 60 5.49 7.23 26.72
N SER A 61 5.38 6.63 25.53
CA SER A 61 6.40 5.71 25.02
C SER A 61 7.57 6.51 24.42
N PRO A 62 8.77 6.51 25.03
CA PRO A 62 9.92 7.18 24.46
C PRO A 62 10.28 6.50 23.14
N VAL A 63 10.31 7.28 22.04
CA VAL A 63 10.85 6.83 20.77
C VAL A 63 12.29 6.36 21.02
N PRO A 64 12.66 5.10 20.73
CA PRO A 64 14.05 4.70 20.81
C PRO A 64 14.83 5.57 19.83
N ALA A 65 15.86 6.27 20.35
CA ALA A 65 16.74 7.09 19.54
C ALA A 65 17.39 6.20 18.47
N ILE A 66 16.93 6.35 17.22
CA ILE A 66 17.56 5.72 16.07
C ILE A 66 18.99 6.29 16.01
N ALA A 67 19.97 5.42 16.25
CA ALA A 67 21.37 5.73 16.00
C ALA A 67 21.50 6.16 14.53
N THR A 68 22.07 7.34 14.32
CA THR A 68 22.31 7.92 13.01
C THR A 68 23.12 6.94 12.17
N PRO A 69 22.65 6.49 10.99
CA PRO A 69 23.45 5.64 10.12
C PRO A 69 24.67 6.44 9.67
N THR A 70 25.85 6.01 10.10
CA THR A 70 27.12 6.53 9.56
C THR A 70 27.19 6.07 8.11
N ALA A 71 27.00 6.98 7.17
CA ALA A 71 27.12 6.71 5.75
C ALA A 71 28.58 6.27 5.43
N PRO A 72 28.78 5.12 4.76
CA PRO A 72 30.09 4.82 4.19
C PRO A 72 30.39 5.79 3.04
N SER A 73 31.56 6.44 3.09
CA SER A 73 32.07 7.28 2.00
C SER A 73 32.23 6.47 0.71
N PRO A 74 31.79 6.96 -0.45
CA PRO A 74 32.05 6.30 -1.72
C PRO A 74 33.55 6.44 -2.07
N THR A 75 34.24 5.30 -2.10
CA THR A 75 35.59 5.19 -2.68
C THR A 75 35.46 5.24 -4.20
N VAL A 76 35.80 6.37 -4.81
CA VAL A 76 35.85 6.52 -6.27
C VAL A 76 37.08 5.77 -6.79
N THR A 77 36.86 4.60 -7.40
CA THR A 77 37.88 3.89 -8.18
C THR A 77 37.81 4.39 -9.62
N LEU A 78 38.76 5.26 -10.00
CA LEU A 78 38.93 5.72 -11.38
C LEU A 78 39.50 4.56 -12.21
N THR A 79 38.64 3.89 -12.99
CA THR A 79 39.09 3.00 -14.06
C THR A 79 39.26 3.82 -15.33
N THR A 80 40.51 4.00 -15.75
CA THR A 80 40.94 4.62 -17.00
C THR A 80 40.47 3.80 -18.20
N VAL A 81 39.53 4.35 -18.98
CA VAL A 81 39.14 3.83 -20.30
C VAL A 81 40.12 4.37 -21.36
N PRO A 82 40.70 3.53 -22.23
CA PRO A 82 41.58 3.98 -23.32
C PRO A 82 40.80 4.70 -24.43
N PRO A 83 41.40 5.70 -25.12
CA PRO A 83 40.71 6.45 -26.16
C PRO A 83 40.45 5.60 -27.41
N SER A 84 39.19 5.57 -27.85
CA SER A 84 38.81 5.06 -29.18
C SER A 84 39.26 6.02 -30.29
N PRO A 85 39.66 5.51 -31.48
CA PRO A 85 40.15 6.33 -32.57
C PRO A 85 39.05 7.21 -33.19
N VAL A 86 39.44 8.43 -33.49
CA VAL A 86 38.67 9.50 -34.14
C VAL A 86 38.16 9.05 -35.53
N PRO A 87 36.86 9.13 -35.83
CA PRO A 87 36.37 8.97 -37.20
C PRO A 87 36.67 10.21 -38.05
N PRO A 88 36.97 10.08 -39.36
CA PRO A 88 37.26 11.21 -40.23
C PRO A 88 36.04 12.11 -40.51
N SER A 89 36.31 13.42 -40.56
CA SER A 89 35.41 14.53 -40.85
C SER A 89 34.87 14.54 -42.31
N PRO A 90 33.85 15.38 -42.62
CA PRO A 90 32.70 15.00 -43.43
C PRO A 90 32.85 15.25 -44.94
N VAL A 91 32.09 14.48 -45.73
CA VAL A 91 31.83 14.73 -47.16
C VAL A 91 30.90 15.94 -47.30
N PRO A 92 31.15 16.88 -48.24
CA PRO A 92 30.35 18.09 -48.42
C PRO A 92 28.93 17.79 -48.91
N PRO A 93 27.91 18.55 -48.49
CA PRO A 93 26.54 18.39 -48.98
C PRO A 93 26.40 18.94 -50.41
N SER A 94 25.74 18.17 -51.27
CA SER A 94 25.21 18.63 -52.56
C SER A 94 24.26 19.82 -52.39
N PRO A 95 24.16 20.73 -53.37
CA PRO A 95 23.27 21.89 -53.28
C PRO A 95 21.79 21.43 -53.24
N ILE A 96 21.12 21.75 -52.14
CA ILE A 96 19.66 21.62 -52.01
C ILE A 96 19.02 22.67 -52.94
N PRO A 97 18.08 22.29 -53.82
CA PRO A 97 17.29 23.26 -54.59
C PRO A 97 16.43 24.08 -53.63
N SER A 98 16.45 25.40 -53.80
CA SER A 98 15.63 26.35 -53.03
C SER A 98 14.14 25.96 -53.08
N PRO A 99 13.42 25.94 -51.93
CA PRO A 99 11.98 25.79 -51.96
C PRO A 99 11.35 27.01 -52.66
N GLN A 100 10.66 26.77 -53.77
CA GLN A 100 9.72 27.74 -54.32
C GLN A 100 8.66 28.05 -53.26
N ALA A 101 8.36 29.33 -53.09
CA ALA A 101 7.38 29.82 -52.13
C ALA A 101 6.00 29.20 -52.39
N SER A 102 5.58 28.30 -51.50
CA SER A 102 4.20 27.83 -51.39
C SER A 102 3.38 28.88 -50.63
N SER A 103 2.27 29.30 -51.24
CA SER A 103 1.27 30.23 -50.72
C SER A 103 0.82 29.90 -49.27
N PRO A 104 0.40 30.90 -48.46
CA PRO A 104 0.01 30.68 -47.07
C PRO A 104 -1.23 29.78 -47.01
N THR A 105 -1.04 28.55 -46.53
CA THR A 105 -2.17 27.68 -46.19
C THR A 105 -2.72 28.12 -44.84
N GLN A 106 -3.99 28.48 -44.85
CA GLN A 106 -4.84 28.77 -43.70
C GLN A 106 -4.58 27.79 -42.54
N PRO A 107 -4.40 28.26 -41.28
CA PRO A 107 -4.22 27.36 -40.16
C PRO A 107 -5.46 26.47 -40.00
N ALA A 108 -5.30 25.17 -40.21
CA ALA A 108 -6.28 24.20 -39.74
C ALA A 108 -6.42 24.34 -38.21
N PRO A 109 -7.61 24.11 -37.63
CA PRO A 109 -7.76 24.04 -36.19
C PRO A 109 -6.76 23.03 -35.64
N ILE A 110 -5.98 23.43 -34.63
CA ILE A 110 -5.12 22.51 -33.89
C ILE A 110 -6.06 21.53 -33.18
N VAL A 111 -6.27 20.36 -33.77
CA VAL A 111 -6.89 19.24 -33.08
C VAL A 111 -5.82 18.71 -32.13
N LEU A 112 -5.96 19.03 -30.85
CA LEU A 112 -5.14 18.43 -29.78
C LEU A 112 -5.31 16.91 -29.88
N PRO A 113 -4.24 16.11 -30.02
CA PRO A 113 -4.38 14.66 -30.03
C PRO A 113 -5.05 14.23 -28.73
N GLU A 114 -6.17 13.52 -28.86
CA GLU A 114 -6.82 12.81 -27.76
C GLU A 114 -5.77 11.87 -27.17
N ILE A 115 -5.38 12.13 -25.92
CA ILE A 115 -4.38 11.32 -25.22
C ILE A 115 -5.03 9.94 -25.03
N THR A 116 -4.69 9.00 -25.91
CA THR A 116 -5.18 7.62 -25.81
C THR A 116 -4.65 7.05 -24.50
N ALA A 117 -5.54 6.82 -23.53
CA ALA A 117 -5.19 6.17 -22.28
C ALA A 117 -4.63 4.78 -22.57
N LEU A 118 -3.52 4.41 -21.93
CA LEU A 118 -2.97 3.06 -22.03
C LEU A 118 -3.97 2.06 -21.42
N PRO A 119 -4.12 0.86 -22.01
CA PRO A 119 -4.96 -0.17 -21.41
C PRO A 119 -4.41 -0.60 -20.05
N ILE A 120 -5.32 -0.85 -19.12
CA ILE A 120 -4.97 -1.40 -17.79
C ILE A 120 -4.48 -2.84 -17.98
N ASN A 121 -3.28 -3.13 -17.49
CA ASN A 121 -2.71 -4.47 -17.53
C ASN A 121 -1.70 -4.64 -16.38
N ALA A 122 -1.66 -5.81 -15.77
CA ALA A 122 -0.65 -6.17 -14.79
C ALA A 122 -0.03 -7.53 -15.12
N LYS A 123 1.20 -7.74 -14.68
CA LYS A 123 1.88 -9.03 -14.75
C LYS A 123 2.78 -9.22 -13.54
N ILE A 124 2.55 -10.29 -12.80
CA ILE A 124 3.46 -10.76 -11.75
C ILE A 124 4.60 -11.53 -12.42
N HIS A 125 5.84 -11.19 -12.06
CA HIS A 125 7.05 -11.80 -12.59
C HIS A 125 7.61 -12.86 -11.64
N ASP A 126 7.62 -12.56 -10.34
CA ASP A 126 8.19 -13.42 -9.31
C ASP A 126 7.51 -13.15 -7.97
N VAL A 127 7.40 -14.20 -7.15
CA VAL A 127 6.98 -14.12 -5.76
C VAL A 127 7.93 -14.98 -4.95
N SER A 128 8.56 -14.40 -3.93
CA SER A 128 9.49 -15.11 -3.05
C SER A 128 9.17 -14.87 -1.58
N LEU A 129 9.55 -15.82 -0.72
CA LEU A 129 9.17 -15.85 0.68
C LEU A 129 10.40 -15.79 1.57
N ALA A 130 10.39 -14.89 2.54
CA ALA A 130 11.34 -14.87 3.64
C ALA A 130 10.63 -15.26 4.95
N TYR A 131 11.10 -16.34 5.56
CA TYR A 131 10.49 -16.95 6.74
C TYR A 131 11.04 -16.37 8.04
N ASN A 132 10.24 -16.47 9.11
CA ASN A 132 10.64 -16.11 10.47
C ASN A 132 11.12 -14.66 10.63
N VAL A 133 10.60 -13.75 9.81
CA VAL A 133 10.89 -12.32 9.89
C VAL A 133 10.16 -11.73 11.09
N ILE A 134 10.82 -10.84 11.83
CA ILE A 134 10.21 -10.13 12.96
C ILE A 134 9.91 -8.70 12.51
N ARG A 135 8.63 -8.30 12.50
CA ARG A 135 8.16 -6.92 12.33
C ARG A 135 7.12 -6.59 13.38
N PHE A 136 7.19 -5.39 13.95
CA PHE A 136 6.25 -4.94 14.99
C PHE A 136 6.10 -5.94 16.14
N GLU A 137 7.21 -6.53 16.59
CA GLU A 137 7.28 -7.54 17.66
C GLU A 137 6.56 -8.86 17.36
N LYS A 138 6.01 -9.03 16.16
CA LYS A 138 5.41 -10.28 15.69
C LYS A 138 6.35 -11.04 14.77
N LYS A 139 6.41 -12.36 14.94
CA LYS A 139 7.12 -13.28 14.04
C LYS A 139 6.18 -13.67 12.90
N GLY A 140 6.68 -13.65 11.67
CA GLY A 140 5.87 -13.91 10.49
C GLY A 140 6.68 -14.21 9.24
N MET A 141 6.00 -14.10 8.10
CA MET A 141 6.57 -14.26 6.77
C MET A 141 6.50 -12.94 6.00
N LEU A 142 7.57 -12.63 5.30
CA LEU A 142 7.63 -11.54 4.34
C LEU A 142 7.49 -12.12 2.93
N ILE A 143 6.54 -11.60 2.18
CA ILE A 143 6.24 -11.97 0.80
C ILE A 143 6.74 -10.85 -0.09
N HIS A 144 7.73 -11.16 -0.92
CA HIS A 144 8.33 -10.24 -1.88
C HIS A 144 7.67 -10.46 -3.24
N VAL A 145 7.08 -9.41 -3.80
CA VAL A 145 6.33 -9.47 -5.06
C VAL A 145 7.00 -8.57 -6.09
N LYS A 146 7.42 -9.18 -7.21
CA LYS A 146 7.94 -8.47 -8.37
C LYS A 146 6.90 -8.45 -9.47
N PHE A 147 6.48 -7.26 -9.93
CA PHE A 147 5.45 -7.13 -10.96
C PHE A 147 5.61 -5.88 -11.82
N SER A 148 4.95 -5.87 -12.97
CA SER A 148 4.81 -4.71 -13.86
C SER A 148 3.34 -4.35 -14.03
N ILE A 149 3.03 -3.06 -14.13
CA ILE A 149 1.67 -2.57 -14.31
C ILE A 149 1.64 -1.40 -15.30
N SER A 150 0.59 -1.33 -16.13
CA SER A 150 0.34 -0.25 -17.08
C SER A 150 -1.07 0.29 -16.96
N GLY A 151 -1.27 1.55 -17.38
CA GLY A 151 -2.60 2.18 -17.43
C GLY A 151 -3.15 2.66 -16.09
N MET A 152 -2.42 2.44 -14.98
CA MET A 152 -2.85 2.81 -13.62
C MET A 152 -2.07 4.00 -13.01
N GLN A 153 -1.63 4.95 -13.84
CA GLN A 153 -0.92 6.12 -13.31
C GLN A 153 -1.83 6.92 -12.36
N ALA A 154 -1.32 7.20 -11.15
CA ALA A 154 -2.02 7.91 -10.10
C ALA A 154 -3.34 7.26 -9.63
N GLN A 155 -3.56 5.99 -9.99
CA GLN A 155 -4.66 5.18 -9.48
C GLN A 155 -4.13 4.24 -8.40
N GLU A 156 -4.94 4.03 -7.36
CA GLU A 156 -4.61 3.10 -6.28
C GLU A 156 -4.89 1.66 -6.72
N GLY A 157 -3.96 0.77 -6.37
CA GLY A 157 -4.09 -0.66 -6.56
C GLY A 157 -3.74 -1.42 -5.28
N HIS A 158 -4.16 -2.67 -5.25
CA HIS A 158 -3.94 -3.60 -4.15
C HIS A 158 -3.01 -4.72 -4.60
N ALA A 159 -2.03 -5.06 -3.77
CA ALA A 159 -1.37 -6.36 -3.83
C ALA A 159 -1.84 -7.16 -2.62
N THR A 160 -2.53 -8.27 -2.88
CA THR A 160 -3.15 -9.07 -1.83
C THR A 160 -2.67 -10.51 -1.92
N ALA A 161 -2.19 -11.07 -0.81
CA ALA A 161 -1.85 -12.49 -0.72
C ALA A 161 -2.96 -13.25 0.03
N TYR A 162 -3.41 -14.36 -0.55
CA TYR A 162 -4.44 -15.25 0.01
C TYR A 162 -3.80 -16.56 0.43
N PHE A 163 -4.32 -17.19 1.50
CA PHE A 163 -3.71 -18.36 2.11
C PHE A 163 -4.69 -19.54 2.17
N TYR A 164 -4.18 -20.73 1.86
CA TYR A 164 -4.96 -21.96 1.75
C TYR A 164 -4.25 -23.11 2.45
N ASP A 165 -5.03 -24.10 2.87
CA ASP A 165 -4.50 -25.39 3.29
C ASP A 165 -3.93 -26.21 2.11
N GLN A 166 -3.37 -27.38 2.41
CA GLN A 166 -2.82 -28.28 1.39
C GLN A 166 -3.86 -28.76 0.36
N ASP A 167 -5.14 -28.81 0.75
CA ASP A 167 -6.26 -29.30 -0.06
C ASP A 167 -6.85 -28.16 -0.92
N GLY A 168 -6.40 -26.91 -0.71
CA GLY A 168 -6.85 -25.72 -1.43
C GLY A 168 -8.06 -25.04 -0.78
N ASN A 169 -8.42 -25.39 0.45
CA ASN A 169 -9.45 -24.66 1.17
C ASN A 169 -8.85 -23.38 1.76
N PRO A 170 -9.56 -22.23 1.66
CA PRO A 170 -9.09 -20.98 2.24
C PRO A 170 -8.95 -21.10 3.75
N LEU A 171 -7.85 -20.58 4.30
CA LEU A 171 -7.72 -20.38 5.74
C LEU A 171 -8.64 -19.23 6.17
N MET A 172 -9.27 -19.35 7.33
CA MET A 172 -10.27 -18.37 7.81
C MET A 172 -9.67 -17.50 8.92
N ASP A 173 -9.91 -16.20 8.86
CA ASP A 173 -9.56 -15.26 9.91
C ASP A 173 -10.72 -15.14 10.92
N GLN A 174 -10.47 -15.44 12.19
CA GLN A 174 -11.44 -15.37 13.29
C GLN A 174 -11.37 -14.03 14.02
N ASN A 175 -10.24 -13.33 13.97
CA ASN A 175 -10.04 -12.09 14.71
C ASN A 175 -10.37 -10.83 13.87
N GLY A 176 -10.38 -10.96 12.55
CA GLY A 176 -10.80 -9.93 11.60
C GLY A 176 -9.72 -8.89 11.25
N ALA A 177 -8.48 -9.07 11.72
CA ALA A 177 -7.38 -8.14 11.45
C ALA A 177 -6.73 -8.35 10.07
N TYR A 178 -6.88 -9.56 9.50
CA TYR A 178 -6.29 -9.95 8.21
C TYR A 178 -7.33 -10.72 7.38
N ALA A 179 -8.57 -10.22 7.36
CA ALA A 179 -9.66 -10.85 6.64
C ALA A 179 -9.91 -10.19 5.28
N ALA A 180 -10.03 -11.02 4.24
CA ALA A 180 -10.68 -10.66 3.00
C ALA A 180 -12.21 -10.50 3.21
N SER A 181 -12.91 -9.99 2.19
CA SER A 181 -14.37 -9.73 2.29
C SER A 181 -15.22 -10.98 2.53
N ASP A 182 -14.70 -12.16 2.20
CA ASP A 182 -15.31 -13.47 2.42
C ASP A 182 -14.91 -14.11 3.77
N GLY A 183 -14.07 -13.45 4.56
CA GLY A 183 -13.55 -13.93 5.85
C GLY A 183 -12.29 -14.79 5.75
N ALA A 184 -11.75 -15.01 4.55
CA ALA A 184 -10.50 -15.73 4.38
C ALA A 184 -9.30 -14.89 4.86
N VAL A 185 -8.25 -15.54 5.35
CA VAL A 185 -7.00 -14.86 5.72
C VAL A 185 -6.37 -14.27 4.45
N ALA A 186 -6.11 -12.97 4.49
CA ALA A 186 -5.42 -12.23 3.45
C ALA A 186 -4.57 -11.09 4.04
N VAL A 187 -3.41 -10.83 3.43
CA VAL A 187 -2.63 -9.62 3.71
C VAL A 187 -2.66 -8.73 2.47
N ASP A 188 -2.91 -7.43 2.69
CA ASP A 188 -3.06 -6.44 1.63
C ASP A 188 -2.08 -5.28 1.80
N VAL A 189 -1.53 -4.80 0.68
CA VAL A 189 -0.72 -3.59 0.61
C VAL A 189 -1.17 -2.72 -0.57
N LEU A 190 -1.40 -1.44 -0.30
CA LEU A 190 -1.72 -0.43 -1.30
C LEU A 190 -0.47 0.02 -2.05
N PHE A 191 -0.62 0.25 -3.35
CA PHE A 191 0.40 0.91 -4.17
C PHE A 191 -0.23 1.92 -5.14
N THR A 192 0.54 2.93 -5.54
CA THR A 192 0.09 3.95 -6.50
C THR A 192 1.19 4.19 -7.54
N PRO A 193 1.03 3.73 -8.80
CA PRO A 193 2.01 3.93 -9.85
C PRO A 193 2.18 5.41 -10.19
N SER A 194 3.42 5.91 -10.18
CA SER A 194 3.70 7.32 -10.55
C SER A 194 3.78 7.54 -12.05
N TYR A 195 3.90 6.46 -12.84
CA TYR A 195 4.10 6.50 -14.28
C TYR A 195 3.07 5.63 -15.02
N PRO A 196 2.77 5.92 -16.31
CA PRO A 196 1.85 5.12 -17.12
C PRO A 196 2.22 3.63 -17.23
N ILE A 197 3.51 3.32 -17.12
CA ILE A 197 4.06 1.96 -17.00
C ILE A 197 5.03 2.00 -15.83
N THR A 198 4.82 1.15 -14.83
CA THR A 198 5.62 1.10 -13.61
C THR A 198 6.02 -0.34 -13.31
N GLN A 199 7.27 -0.53 -12.87
CA GLN A 199 7.78 -1.81 -12.39
C GLN A 199 8.04 -1.70 -10.89
N TYR A 200 7.58 -2.71 -10.16
CA TYR A 200 7.89 -2.92 -8.76
C TYR A 200 8.83 -4.12 -8.69
N ASP A 201 10.08 -3.86 -8.32
CA ASP A 201 11.09 -4.91 -8.19
C ASP A 201 10.95 -5.73 -6.91
N ASP A 202 10.41 -5.10 -5.87
CA ASP A 202 10.24 -5.70 -4.54
C ASP A 202 9.15 -4.97 -3.74
N LEU A 203 7.89 -5.38 -3.92
CA LEU A 203 6.79 -4.96 -3.05
C LEU A 203 6.63 -5.98 -1.93
N GLU A 204 6.69 -5.52 -0.68
CA GLU A 204 6.69 -6.39 0.50
C GLU A 204 5.33 -6.46 1.18
N LEU A 205 4.82 -7.67 1.43
CA LEU A 205 3.67 -7.93 2.28
C LEU A 205 4.13 -8.73 3.50
N PHE A 206 3.73 -8.35 4.71
CA PHE A 206 4.11 -9.04 5.93
C PHE A 206 2.89 -9.68 6.60
N LEU A 207 2.90 -11.01 6.74
CA LEU A 207 1.88 -11.77 7.48
C LEU A 207 2.47 -12.33 8.78
N PRO A 208 1.98 -11.93 9.96
CA PRO A 208 2.30 -12.62 11.21
C PRO A 208 1.73 -14.05 11.25
N TYR A 209 2.48 -15.01 11.78
CA TYR A 209 2.04 -16.42 11.81
C TYR A 209 0.83 -16.67 12.72
N ASP A 210 0.57 -15.79 13.68
CA ASP A 210 -0.60 -15.90 14.54
C ASP A 210 -1.91 -15.64 13.80
N GLU A 211 -1.87 -14.88 12.70
CA GLU A 211 -3.05 -14.53 11.88
C GLU A 211 -3.51 -15.67 10.96
N LEU A 212 -2.68 -16.71 10.79
CA LEU A 212 -3.13 -17.94 10.14
C LEU A 212 -4.05 -18.76 11.04
N GLU A 213 -4.05 -18.47 12.34
CA GLU A 213 -4.92 -19.06 13.37
C GLU A 213 -4.92 -20.59 13.40
N LEU A 214 -3.78 -21.17 13.03
CA LEU A 214 -3.51 -22.59 13.14
C LEU A 214 -3.08 -22.93 14.57
N ASP A 215 -3.47 -24.13 15.01
CA ASP A 215 -2.95 -24.76 16.23
C ASP A 215 -1.44 -25.04 16.12
N ALA A 216 -0.82 -25.46 17.21
CA ALA A 216 0.58 -25.89 17.19
C ALA A 216 0.75 -27.13 16.32
N GLY A 217 1.77 -27.14 15.46
CA GLY A 217 1.97 -28.22 14.50
C GLY A 217 2.78 -27.86 13.27
N THR A 218 2.85 -28.80 12.34
CA THR A 218 3.52 -28.63 11.04
C THR A 218 2.49 -28.67 9.92
N TYR A 219 2.54 -27.68 9.05
CA TYR A 219 1.56 -27.47 7.99
C TYR A 219 2.22 -27.30 6.63
N ASN A 220 1.59 -27.91 5.62
CA ASN A 220 1.84 -27.62 4.22
C ASN A 220 0.73 -26.68 3.77
N LEU A 221 1.09 -25.46 3.43
CA LEU A 221 0.14 -24.42 3.06
C LEU A 221 0.45 -23.91 1.66
N LYS A 222 -0.54 -23.24 1.08
CA LYS A 222 -0.42 -22.59 -0.21
C LYS A 222 -0.75 -21.12 -0.07
N LEU A 223 -0.15 -20.32 -0.94
CA LEU A 223 -0.60 -18.95 -1.17
C LEU A 223 -0.54 -18.62 -2.65
N HIS A 224 -1.28 -17.60 -3.04
CA HIS A 224 -1.04 -16.87 -4.28
C HIS A 224 -1.24 -15.38 -4.02
N VAL A 225 -0.71 -14.57 -4.93
CA VAL A 225 -0.81 -13.11 -4.88
C VAL A 225 -1.66 -12.64 -6.04
N GLU A 226 -2.55 -11.71 -5.76
CA GLU A 226 -3.40 -11.05 -6.74
C GLU A 226 -3.11 -9.54 -6.73
N ILE A 227 -3.12 -8.94 -7.93
CA ILE A 227 -3.04 -7.50 -8.13
C ILE A 227 -4.39 -7.00 -8.61
N TRP A 228 -4.95 -5.99 -7.94
CA TRP A 228 -6.29 -5.44 -8.24
C TRP A 228 -6.27 -3.92 -8.39
N GLU A 229 -7.28 -3.39 -9.07
CA GLU A 229 -7.59 -1.96 -9.09
C GLU A 229 -8.66 -1.65 -8.03
N SER A 230 -8.38 -0.72 -7.11
CA SER A 230 -9.28 -0.40 -5.99
C SER A 230 -10.66 0.11 -6.43
N ALA A 231 -10.74 0.79 -7.58
CA ALA A 231 -11.95 1.43 -8.07
C ALA A 231 -12.81 0.54 -8.99
N HIS A 232 -12.40 -0.70 -9.26
CA HIS A 232 -13.07 -1.52 -10.26
C HIS A 232 -14.38 -2.12 -9.70
N PRO A 233 -15.56 -1.84 -10.29
CA PRO A 233 -16.86 -2.20 -9.70
C PRO A 233 -17.11 -3.71 -9.59
N GLU A 234 -16.51 -4.50 -10.47
CA GLU A 234 -16.56 -5.97 -10.42
C GLU A 234 -15.31 -6.61 -9.78
N ASN A 235 -14.32 -5.78 -9.42
CA ASN A 235 -13.05 -6.15 -8.80
C ASN A 235 -12.41 -7.46 -9.33
N PRO A 236 -12.20 -7.65 -10.65
CA PRO A 236 -11.43 -8.78 -11.14
C PRO A 236 -9.93 -8.54 -10.91
N ALA A 237 -9.18 -9.60 -10.65
CA ALA A 237 -7.73 -9.48 -10.55
C ALA A 237 -7.13 -9.12 -11.91
N LEU A 238 -6.26 -8.11 -11.91
CA LEU A 238 -5.46 -7.71 -13.06
C LEU A 238 -4.34 -8.72 -13.34
N ALA A 239 -3.83 -9.36 -12.30
CA ALA A 239 -2.86 -10.45 -12.37
C ALA A 239 -2.99 -11.36 -11.16
N VAL A 240 -2.74 -12.66 -11.38
CA VAL A 240 -2.71 -13.69 -10.33
C VAL A 240 -1.41 -14.46 -10.47
N SER A 241 -0.70 -14.70 -9.36
CA SER A 241 0.51 -15.51 -9.36
C SER A 241 0.18 -16.99 -9.46
N PRO A 242 1.13 -17.85 -9.86
CA PRO A 242 1.01 -19.28 -9.58
C PRO A 242 0.86 -19.54 -8.07
N GLU A 243 0.31 -20.69 -7.71
CA GLU A 243 0.30 -21.17 -6.33
C GLU A 243 1.72 -21.45 -5.84
N ILE A 244 2.05 -20.93 -4.67
CA ILE A 244 3.32 -21.14 -3.99
C ILE A 244 3.06 -21.98 -2.75
N ASN A 245 3.67 -23.16 -2.71
CA ASN A 245 3.62 -24.02 -1.53
C ASN A 245 4.68 -23.55 -0.53
N PHE A 246 4.31 -23.54 0.75
CA PHE A 246 5.24 -23.23 1.83
C PHE A 246 4.98 -24.10 3.06
N TYR A 247 6.03 -24.25 3.87
CA TYR A 247 6.02 -25.05 5.08
C TYR A 247 6.01 -24.13 6.29
N LEU A 248 5.16 -24.45 7.27
CA LEU A 248 5.09 -23.72 8.53
C LEU A 248 5.17 -24.69 9.72
N GLU A 249 6.03 -24.36 10.68
CA GLU A 249 6.11 -25.02 11.99
C GLU A 249 5.78 -23.96 13.06
N LYS A 250 4.75 -24.25 13.87
CA LYS A 250 4.23 -23.35 14.90
C LYS A 250 4.34 -23.96 16.29
#